data_AF-A0A2E1L9U0-F1
#
_entry.id   AF-A0A2E1L9U0-F1
#
_cell.length_a   1.000
_cell.length_b   1.000
_cell.length_c   1.000
_cell.angle_alpha   90.00
_cell.angle_beta   90.00
_cell.angle_gamma   90.00
#
_symmetry.space_group_name_H-M   'P 1'
#
loop_
_entity.id
_entity.type
_entity.pdbx_description
1 polymer ?
#
loop_
_entity_poly.entity_id
_entity_poly.type
_entity_poly.pdbx_seq_one_letter_code
_entity_poly.pdbx_strand_id
1 'polypeptide(L)'
;MSEGLEETLGNGYQQIIIGFIVFIIGAIWGGIQADGDMTASDVYWPAFTMLAGAMITMLGISFGTDHEDDRTNDLMDAINELTAKMDALTSSDKDNSEE
;
A
#
# COMPACT_ATOMS: atom_id res chain seq x y z
N MET A 1 -21.48 -4.05 14.87
CA MET A 1 -20.22 -3.29 14.70
C MET A 1 -19.68 -3.33 13.26
N SER A 2 -20.35 -3.98 12.29
CA SER A 2 -19.91 -4.01 10.88
C SER A 2 -20.61 -2.95 10.02
N GLU A 3 -21.90 -2.65 10.28
CA GLU A 3 -22.72 -1.81 9.39
C GLU A 3 -22.27 -0.33 9.33
N GLY A 4 -21.86 0.27 10.45
CA GLY A 4 -21.47 1.69 10.46
C GLY A 4 -20.11 2.00 9.80
N LEU A 5 -19.23 1.01 9.66
CA LEU A 5 -17.95 1.18 8.95
C LEU A 5 -18.12 1.08 7.44
N GLU A 6 -18.98 0.16 6.96
CA GLU A 6 -19.29 0.01 5.54
C GLU A 6 -20.02 1.25 4.98
N GLU A 7 -20.96 1.82 5.75
CA GLU A 7 -21.69 3.04 5.39
C GLU A 7 -20.80 4.30 5.35
N THR A 8 -19.73 4.34 6.17
CA THR A 8 -18.80 5.48 6.23
C THR A 8 -17.63 5.35 5.23
N LEU A 9 -17.24 4.12 4.89
CA LEU A 9 -16.05 3.82 4.07
C LEU A 9 -16.37 3.45 2.62
N GLY A 10 -17.66 3.35 2.26
CA GLY A 10 -18.14 3.13 0.89
C GLY A 10 -17.47 1.95 0.18
N ASN A 11 -17.31 2.05 -1.15
CA ASN A 11 -16.71 1.00 -1.98
C ASN A 11 -15.25 0.63 -1.60
N GLY A 12 -14.54 1.46 -0.84
CA GLY A 12 -13.16 1.17 -0.40
C GLY A 12 -13.08 0.38 0.89
N TYR A 13 -14.21 0.11 1.55
CA TYR A 13 -14.28 -0.77 2.73
C TYR A 13 -13.57 -2.11 2.51
N GLN A 14 -13.74 -2.71 1.33
CA GLN A 14 -13.10 -3.97 0.98
C GLN A 14 -11.57 -3.84 0.87
N GLN A 15 -11.04 -2.74 0.31
CA GLN A 15 -9.60 -2.48 0.24
C GLN A 15 -9.01 -2.22 1.63
N ILE A 16 -9.73 -1.51 2.50
CA ILE A 16 -9.34 -1.26 3.90
C ILE A 16 -9.20 -2.58 4.65
N ILE A 17 -10.19 -3.46 4.55
CA ILE A 17 -10.17 -4.78 5.20
C ILE A 17 -9.02 -5.63 4.66
N ILE A 18 -8.83 -5.67 3.34
CA ILE A 18 -7.74 -6.45 2.74
C ILE A 18 -6.38 -5.93 3.23
N GLY A 19 -6.15 -4.61 3.20
CA GLY A 19 -4.90 -4.02 3.70
C GLY A 19 -4.68 -4.29 5.19
N PHE A 20 -5.74 -4.25 5.99
CA PHE A 20 -5.66 -4.48 7.44
C PHE A 20 -5.37 -5.96 7.76
N ILE A 21 -5.95 -6.89 7.02
CA ILE A 21 -5.65 -8.32 7.15
C ILE A 21 -4.18 -8.60 6.78
N VAL A 22 -3.70 -8.03 5.67
CA VAL A 22 -2.30 -8.17 5.23
C VAL A 22 -1.34 -7.59 6.28
N PHE A 23 -1.69 -6.44 6.87
CA PHE A 23 -0.93 -5.84 7.97
C PHE A 23 -0.82 -6.76 9.19
N ILE A 24 -1.94 -7.33 9.64
CA ILE A 24 -1.97 -8.25 10.80
C ILE A 24 -1.17 -9.53 10.51
N ILE A 25 -1.25 -10.07 9.29
CA ILE A 25 -0.46 -11.24 8.90
C ILE A 25 1.03 -10.94 8.98
N GLY A 26 1.48 -9.77 8.48
CA GLY A 26 2.86 -9.33 8.61
C GLY A 26 3.30 -9.20 10.08
N ALA A 27 2.45 -8.64 10.94
CA ALA A 27 2.73 -8.48 12.37
C ALA A 27 2.83 -9.81 13.12
N ILE A 28 1.94 -10.77 12.82
CA ILE A 28 1.98 -12.12 13.42
C ILE A 28 3.22 -12.86 12.93
N TRP A 29 3.55 -12.76 11.64
CA TRP A 29 4.73 -13.42 11.08
C TRP A 29 6.02 -12.88 11.69
N GLY A 30 6.15 -11.56 11.85
CA GLY A 30 7.29 -10.95 12.54
C GLY A 30 7.35 -11.28 14.03
N GLY A 31 6.19 -11.37 14.70
CA GLY A 31 6.12 -11.74 16.11
C GLY A 31 6.52 -13.20 16.39
N ILE A 32 6.24 -14.12 15.45
CA ILE A 32 6.68 -15.53 15.55
C ILE A 32 8.19 -15.67 15.31
N GLN A 33 8.76 -14.81 14.47
CA GLN A 33 10.21 -14.80 14.18
C GLN A 33 11.04 -14.08 15.23
N ALA A 34 10.42 -13.41 16.21
CA ALA A 34 11.06 -12.65 17.27
C ALA A 34 11.58 -13.51 18.43
N ASP A 35 12.29 -14.60 18.12
CA ASP A 35 13.07 -15.36 19.10
C ASP A 35 14.53 -14.88 19.12
N GLY A 36 15.29 -15.24 20.15
CA GLY A 36 16.56 -14.62 20.57
C GLY A 36 17.74 -14.56 19.57
N ASP A 37 17.56 -14.98 18.32
CA ASP A 37 18.55 -14.95 17.24
C ASP A 37 17.95 -14.38 15.93
N MET A 38 17.21 -13.26 16.02
CA MET A 38 16.63 -12.58 14.85
C MET A 38 17.72 -12.06 13.91
N THR A 39 17.72 -12.53 12.66
CA THR A 39 18.52 -11.93 11.58
C THR A 39 17.76 -10.78 10.91
N ALA A 40 18.48 -9.90 10.19
CA ALA A 40 17.84 -8.79 9.47
C ALA A 40 16.77 -9.24 8.45
N SER A 41 16.92 -10.46 7.91
CA SER A 41 15.94 -11.07 7.01
C SER A 41 14.62 -11.42 7.71
N ASP A 42 14.68 -11.80 8.98
CA ASP A 42 13.52 -12.18 9.81
C ASP A 42 12.66 -10.96 10.20
N VAL A 43 13.20 -9.75 10.02
CA VAL A 43 12.50 -8.48 10.25
C VAL A 43 12.03 -7.85 8.94
N TYR A 44 12.84 -7.97 7.88
CA TYR A 44 12.58 -7.33 6.58
C TYR A 44 11.24 -7.76 5.98
N TRP A 45 10.98 -9.06 5.86
CA TRP A 45 9.75 -9.54 5.21
C TRP A 45 8.48 -9.18 5.97
N PRO A 46 8.43 -9.38 7.29
CA PRO A 46 7.33 -8.91 8.13
C PRO A 46 7.10 -7.40 8.01
N ALA A 47 8.17 -6.59 8.10
CA ALA A 47 8.07 -5.13 8.02
C ALA A 47 7.59 -4.66 6.63
N PHE A 48 8.08 -5.25 5.55
CA PHE A 48 7.62 -4.96 4.19
C PHE A 48 6.13 -5.28 4.03
N THR A 49 5.71 -6.45 4.51
CA THR A 49 4.31 -6.90 4.42
C THR A 49 3.38 -5.98 5.23
N MET A 50 3.83 -5.55 6.41
CA MET A 50 3.11 -4.55 7.20
C MET A 50 3.00 -3.20 6.48
N LEU A 51 4.10 -2.68 5.91
CA LEU A 51 4.07 -1.41 5.17
C LEU A 51 3.17 -1.50 3.93
N ALA A 52 3.19 -2.61 3.19
CA ALA A 52 2.30 -2.85 2.06
C ALA A 52 0.82 -2.89 2.49
N GLY A 53 0.49 -3.62 3.56
CA GLY A 53 -0.85 -3.65 4.12
C GLY A 53 -1.34 -2.26 4.55
N ALA A 54 -0.49 -1.50 5.24
CA ALA A 54 -0.79 -0.13 5.66
C ALA A 54 -1.03 0.81 4.46
N MET A 55 -0.25 0.68 3.39
CA MET A 55 -0.47 1.45 2.16
C MET A 55 -1.81 1.09 1.51
N ILE A 56 -2.14 -0.19 1.38
CA ILE A 56 -3.43 -0.64 0.82
C ILE A 56 -4.61 -0.11 1.66
N THR A 57 -4.49 -0.13 2.99
CA THR A 57 -5.50 0.45 3.88
C THR A 57 -5.64 1.95 3.69
N MET A 58 -4.53 2.70 3.55
CA MET A 58 -4.57 4.14 3.29
C MET A 58 -5.19 4.46 1.93
N LEU A 59 -4.91 3.68 0.88
CA LEU A 59 -5.58 3.82 -0.42
C LEU A 59 -7.08 3.55 -0.27
N GLY A 60 -7.49 2.52 0.46
CA GLY A 60 -8.90 2.23 0.70
C GLY A 60 -9.64 3.33 1.47
N ILE A 61 -9.00 3.96 2.47
CA ILE A 61 -9.55 5.14 3.17
C ILE A 61 -9.59 6.36 2.24
N SER A 62 -8.54 6.53 1.44
CA SER A 62 -8.39 7.65 0.51
C SER A 62 -9.19 7.52 -0.78
N PHE A 63 -9.75 6.35 -1.11
CA PHE A 63 -10.56 6.11 -2.32
C PHE A 63 -11.95 5.59 -2.03
N GLY A 64 -12.22 5.11 -0.81
CA GLY A 64 -13.46 4.43 -0.50
C GLY A 64 -14.66 5.31 -0.24
N THR A 65 -14.47 6.53 0.22
CA THR A 65 -15.60 7.40 0.56
C THR A 65 -16.21 7.99 -0.71
N ASP A 66 -17.50 7.78 -0.94
CA ASP A 66 -18.31 8.34 -2.04
C ASP A 66 -18.54 9.86 -1.86
N HIS A 67 -17.47 10.65 -1.87
CA HIS A 67 -17.57 12.10 -2.07
C HIS A 67 -17.14 12.38 -3.51
N GLU A 68 -18.14 12.37 -4.40
CA GLU A 68 -18.02 12.40 -5.86
C GLU A 68 -17.31 13.66 -6.42
N ASP A 69 -17.12 14.71 -5.62
CA ASP A 69 -16.61 16.00 -6.09
C ASP A 69 -15.08 16.16 -6.07
N ASP A 70 -14.33 15.33 -5.30
CA ASP A 70 -12.93 15.66 -4.95
C ASP A 70 -11.84 14.72 -5.50
N ARG A 71 -12.14 13.62 -6.22
CA ARG A 71 -11.12 12.56 -6.44
C ARG A 71 -10.63 12.28 -7.86
N THR A 72 -11.40 12.59 -8.89
CA THR A 72 -11.11 11.98 -10.20
C THR A 72 -10.03 12.72 -10.99
N ASN A 73 -9.88 14.03 -10.83
CA ASN A 73 -8.90 14.82 -11.57
C ASN A 73 -7.50 14.76 -10.93
N ASP A 74 -7.39 15.09 -9.64
CA ASP A 74 -6.08 15.24 -8.97
C ASP A 74 -5.28 13.94 -8.91
N LEU A 75 -5.98 12.81 -8.92
CA LEU A 75 -5.35 11.51 -8.80
C LEU A 75 -4.95 10.88 -10.13
N MET A 76 -5.73 11.13 -11.18
CA MET A 76 -5.33 10.78 -12.53
C MET A 76 -4.06 11.54 -12.92
N ASP A 77 -3.96 12.80 -12.48
CA ASP A 77 -2.75 13.61 -12.65
C ASP A 77 -1.57 13.07 -11.85
N ALA A 78 -1.77 12.69 -10.58
CA ALA A 78 -0.70 12.11 -9.75
C ALA A 78 -0.19 10.75 -10.28
N ILE A 79 -1.07 9.89 -10.79
CA ILE A 79 -0.70 8.59 -11.38
C ILE A 79 0.03 8.78 -12.71
N ASN A 80 -0.43 9.71 -13.55
CA ASN A 80 0.25 10.04 -14.79
C ASN A 80 1.65 10.60 -14.51
N GLU A 81 1.79 11.45 -13.48
CA GLU A 81 3.09 11.98 -13.07
C GLU A 81 4.03 10.90 -12.50
N LEU A 82 3.50 9.98 -11.68
CA LEU A 82 4.29 8.87 -11.13
C LEU A 82 4.75 7.89 -12.23
N THR A 83 3.87 7.58 -13.18
CA THR A 83 4.16 6.72 -14.33
C THR A 83 5.24 7.37 -15.21
N ALA A 84 5.12 8.67 -15.49
CA ALA A 84 6.11 9.41 -16.25
C ALA A 84 7.49 9.44 -15.56
N LYS A 85 7.52 9.59 -14.23
CA LYS A 85 8.79 9.52 -13.45
C LYS A 85 9.38 8.11 -13.46
N MET A 86 8.55 7.08 -13.39
CA MET A 86 8.97 5.68 -13.45
C MET A 86 9.53 5.32 -14.84
N ASP A 87 8.90 5.77 -15.92
CA ASP A 87 9.39 5.60 -17.29
C ASP A 87 10.71 6.35 -17.51
N ALA A 88 10.83 7.58 -16.99
CA ALA A 88 12.06 8.37 -17.08
C ALA A 88 13.23 7.70 -16.33
N LEU A 89 12.99 7.16 -15.13
CA LEU A 89 13.99 6.41 -14.38
C LEU A 89 14.37 5.10 -15.09
N THR A 90 13.37 4.34 -15.55
CA THR A 90 13.57 3.07 -16.27
C THR A 90 14.25 3.24 -17.62
N SER A 91 14.08 4.38 -18.28
CA SER A 91 14.76 4.72 -19.53
C SER A 91 16.16 5.29 -19.29
N SER A 92 16.38 6.02 -18.19
CA SER A 92 17.71 6.52 -17.81
C SER A 92 18.66 5.40 -17.37
N ASP A 93 18.15 4.33 -16.75
CA ASP A 93 18.94 3.12 -16.44
C ASP A 93 19.35 2.32 -17.70
N LYS A 94 18.55 2.39 -18.78
CA LYS A 94 18.91 1.71 -20.05
C LYS A 94 20.00 2.44 -20.83
N ASP A 95 20.11 3.76 -20.69
CA ASP A 95 21.10 4.58 -21.41
C ASP A 95 22.50 4.52 -20.74
N ASN A 96 22.58 4.16 -19.46
CA ASN A 96 23.85 4.02 -18.72
C ASN A 96 24.46 2.60 -18.79
N SER A 97 23.91 1.74 -19.66
CA SER A 97 24.38 0.36 -19.89
C SER A 97 25.06 0.17 -21.26
N GLU A 98 25.18 1.23 -22.06
CA GLU A 98 25.88 1.26 -23.35
C GLU A 98 26.93 2.41 -23.40
N GLU A 99 27.88 2.43 -22.47
CA GLU A 99 29.21 3.07 -22.67
C GLU A 99 30.33 2.25 -22.02
#